data_AF-A0A2N9IEK2-F1
#
_entry.id   AF-A0A2N9IEK2-F1
#
_cell.length_a   1.000
_cell.length_b   1.000
_cell.length_c   1.000
_cell.angle_alpha   90.00
_cell.angle_beta   90.00
_cell.angle_gamma   90.00
#
_symmetry.space_group_name_H-M   'P 1'
#
loop_
_entity.id
_entity.type
_entity.pdbx_description
1 polymer ?
#
loop_
_entity_poly.entity_id
_entity_poly.type
_entity_poly.pdbx_seq_one_letter_code
_entity_poly.pdbx_strand_id
1 'polypeptide(L)'
;MDLQRVHPFKAKATSLLTFGLVIRRLNAQANVRGHSTSPFYGPQSPPLVAPNNDVGLDGMVINLASLLAGTTTNPFGNGYFQGPKDAPLEAASACPGVYGKGAYPGYAGDLLVDPTSGASYNANGANGRKYLVPALFDPSTQSCSTLV
;
A
#
# COMPACT_ATOMS: atom_id res chain seq x y z
N MET A 1 -22.17 14.19 11.26
CA MET A 1 -22.49 13.28 12.36
C MET A 1 -23.72 12.50 11.94
N ASP A 2 -23.53 11.36 11.27
CA ASP A 2 -24.59 10.35 11.23
C ASP A 2 -23.96 8.96 11.31
N LEU A 3 -24.54 8.19 12.23
CA LEU A 3 -24.14 6.88 12.68
C LEU A 3 -24.76 5.84 11.73
N GLN A 4 -23.96 4.99 11.09
CA GLN A 4 -24.44 3.65 10.73
C GLN A 4 -23.44 2.55 11.11
N ARG A 5 -23.71 2.00 12.31
CA ARG A 5 -23.95 0.56 12.55
C ARG A 5 -22.73 -0.39 12.41
N VAL A 6 -21.95 -0.40 13.49
CA VAL A 6 -21.51 -1.57 14.27
C VAL A 6 -21.61 -2.94 13.57
N HIS A 7 -20.49 -3.43 13.05
CA HIS A 7 -20.09 -4.80 13.33
C HIS A 7 -19.10 -4.77 14.49
N PRO A 8 -19.22 -5.68 15.49
CA PRO A 8 -18.24 -5.77 16.55
C PRO A 8 -16.99 -6.41 15.96
N PHE A 9 -16.10 -5.64 15.34
CA PHE A 9 -14.74 -6.13 15.15
C PHE A 9 -14.11 -6.11 16.53
N LYS A 10 -14.20 -7.27 17.18
CA LYS A 10 -13.40 -7.64 18.34
C LYS A 10 -11.95 -7.35 17.94
N ALA A 11 -11.41 -6.22 18.40
CA ALA A 11 -9.99 -5.91 18.28
C ALA A 11 -9.23 -6.90 19.18
N LYS A 12 -9.18 -8.15 18.74
CA LYS A 12 -8.17 -9.11 19.18
C LYS A 12 -6.84 -8.62 18.64
N ALA A 13 -5.77 -8.97 19.33
CA ALA A 13 -4.37 -8.68 19.07
C ALA A 13 -3.86 -9.18 17.69
N THR A 14 -4.53 -8.76 16.62
CA THR A 14 -4.32 -9.13 15.23
C THR A 14 -3.58 -8.01 14.48
N SER A 15 -3.41 -6.83 15.09
CA SER A 15 -2.65 -5.71 14.51
C SER A 15 -1.19 -6.09 14.18
N LEU A 16 -0.53 -6.91 15.00
CA LEU A 16 0.80 -7.47 14.68
C LEU A 16 0.77 -8.53 13.56
N LEU A 17 -0.37 -9.23 13.37
CA LEU A 17 -0.54 -10.19 12.29
C LEU A 17 -0.88 -9.53 10.95
N THR A 18 -1.49 -8.34 10.93
CA THR A 18 -1.74 -7.59 9.68
C THR A 18 -0.47 -6.96 9.14
N PHE A 19 0.41 -6.40 10.00
CA PHE A 19 1.77 -6.04 9.56
C PHE A 19 2.55 -7.25 9.07
N GLY A 20 2.43 -8.40 9.76
CA GLY A 20 2.99 -9.67 9.29
C GLY A 20 2.38 -10.17 7.98
N LEU A 21 1.11 -9.88 7.68
CA LEU A 21 0.42 -10.28 6.46
C LEU A 21 0.68 -9.32 5.30
N VAL A 22 0.90 -8.03 5.57
CA VAL A 22 1.36 -7.04 4.59
C VAL A 22 2.82 -7.33 4.22
N ILE A 23 3.69 -7.64 5.19
CA ILE A 23 5.05 -8.13 4.94
C ILE A 23 5.02 -9.48 4.21
N ARG A 24 4.12 -10.42 4.53
CA ARG A 24 3.97 -11.67 3.78
C ARG A 24 3.40 -11.46 2.38
N ARG A 25 2.51 -10.49 2.15
CA ARG A 25 1.97 -10.19 0.81
C ARG A 25 2.97 -9.43 -0.07
N LEU A 26 3.84 -8.61 0.51
CA LEU A 26 4.95 -7.99 -0.21
C LEU A 26 6.09 -9.02 -0.47
N ASN A 27 6.43 -9.88 0.50
CA ASN A 27 7.45 -10.94 0.30
C ASN A 27 6.98 -12.10 -0.59
N ALA A 28 5.67 -12.38 -0.68
CA ALA A 28 5.14 -13.42 -1.58
C ALA A 28 5.23 -13.04 -3.07
N GLN A 29 5.59 -11.80 -3.40
CA GLN A 29 5.81 -11.35 -4.78
C GLN A 29 7.31 -11.32 -5.15
N ALA A 30 8.23 -11.53 -4.20
CA ALA A 30 9.66 -11.25 -4.42
C ALA A 30 10.58 -12.49 -4.50
N ASN A 31 10.17 -13.69 -4.08
CA ASN A 31 11.09 -14.84 -4.10
C ASN A 31 10.42 -16.23 -4.00
N VAL A 32 9.85 -16.74 -5.10
CA VAL A 32 9.83 -18.20 -5.32
C VAL A 32 10.28 -18.46 -6.75
N ARG A 33 11.52 -18.92 -6.91
CA ARG A 33 12.00 -19.49 -8.17
C ARG A 33 11.06 -20.65 -8.55
N GLY A 34 10.22 -20.43 -9.56
CA GLY A 34 9.56 -21.49 -10.32
C GLY A 34 8.17 -21.97 -9.87
N HIS A 35 7.42 -21.26 -9.03
CA HIS A 35 6.01 -21.61 -8.77
C HIS A 35 5.09 -20.38 -8.88
N SER A 36 4.46 -20.23 -10.04
CA SER A 36 3.35 -19.29 -10.25
C SER A 36 2.09 -19.85 -9.58
N THR A 37 1.90 -19.62 -8.28
CA THR A 37 0.57 -19.80 -7.68
C THR A 37 -0.26 -18.58 -8.03
N SER A 38 -0.78 -18.54 -9.26
CA SER A 38 -1.83 -17.57 -9.56
C SER A 38 -3.04 -17.94 -8.70
N PRO A 39 -3.49 -17.06 -7.80
CA PRO A 39 -4.66 -17.37 -6.99
C PRO A 39 -5.85 -17.58 -7.93
N PHE A 40 -6.63 -18.65 -7.70
CA PHE A 40 -7.86 -18.93 -8.45
C PHE A 40 -8.88 -17.77 -8.37
N TYR A 41 -8.70 -16.87 -7.38
CA TYR A 41 -9.48 -15.65 -7.23
C TYR A 41 -8.54 -14.45 -7.10
N GLY A 42 -8.55 -13.57 -8.10
CA GLY A 42 -7.76 -12.36 -8.17
C GLY A 42 -7.44 -11.96 -9.62
N PRO A 43 -7.10 -10.70 -9.88
CA PRO A 43 -6.73 -10.21 -11.21
C PRO A 43 -5.47 -10.96 -11.67
N GLN A 44 -5.52 -11.49 -12.88
CA GLN A 44 -4.43 -12.29 -13.47
C GLN A 44 -3.33 -11.39 -14.08
N SER A 45 -3.22 -10.14 -13.63
CA SER A 45 -2.20 -9.23 -14.13
C SER A 45 -0.81 -9.74 -13.72
N PRO A 46 0.19 -9.66 -14.60
CA PRO A 46 1.57 -10.00 -14.25
C PRO A 46 2.02 -9.25 -12.99
N PRO A 47 2.92 -9.85 -12.17
CA PRO A 47 3.52 -9.15 -11.05
C PRO A 47 4.21 -7.86 -11.48
N LEU A 48 4.23 -6.86 -10.60
CA LEU A 48 4.93 -5.61 -10.85
C LEU A 48 6.44 -5.84 -10.94
N VAL A 49 7.10 -5.13 -11.86
CA VAL A 49 8.55 -5.12 -11.98
C VAL A 49 9.13 -3.97 -11.15
N ALA A 50 10.17 -4.26 -10.37
CA ALA A 50 10.80 -3.35 -9.42
C ALA A 50 11.48 -2.14 -10.13
N PRO A 51 11.15 -0.88 -9.75
CA PRO A 51 11.67 0.32 -10.42
C PRO A 51 13.17 0.57 -10.30
N ASN A 52 13.85 0.04 -9.29
CA ASN A 52 15.30 0.16 -9.13
C ASN A 52 16.03 -1.18 -9.24
N ASN A 53 15.39 -2.20 -9.85
CA ASN A 53 15.95 -3.55 -10.04
C ASN A 53 16.35 -4.27 -8.73
N ASP A 54 15.80 -3.85 -7.60
CA ASP A 54 15.99 -4.48 -6.29
C ASP A 54 14.65 -4.53 -5.55
N VAL A 55 14.01 -5.71 -5.61
CA VAL A 55 12.70 -5.95 -4.97
C VAL A 55 12.72 -5.70 -3.46
N GLY A 56 13.87 -5.90 -2.80
CA GLY A 56 14.01 -5.72 -1.36
C GLY A 56 14.09 -4.25 -0.97
N LEU A 57 14.92 -3.47 -1.69
CA LEU A 57 15.03 -2.03 -1.49
C LEU A 57 13.76 -1.29 -1.90
N ASP A 58 13.15 -1.67 -3.02
CA ASP A 58 11.90 -1.05 -3.48
C ASP A 58 10.75 -1.36 -2.52
N GLY A 59 10.68 -2.59 -2.00
CA GLY A 59 9.76 -2.95 -0.92
C GLY A 59 10.02 -2.19 0.39
N MET A 60 11.28 -1.90 0.72
CA MET A 60 11.63 -1.09 1.88
C MET A 60 11.10 0.35 1.74
N VAL A 61 11.22 0.96 0.55
CA VAL A 61 10.73 2.32 0.30
C VAL A 61 9.22 2.42 0.54
N ILE A 62 8.43 1.43 0.09
CA ILE A 62 6.97 1.39 0.33
C ILE A 62 6.66 1.41 1.84
N ASN A 63 7.34 0.57 2.62
CA ASN A 63 7.11 0.47 4.05
C ASN A 63 7.56 1.75 4.78
N LEU A 64 8.72 2.30 4.42
CA LEU A 64 9.21 3.53 5.00
C LEU A 64 8.31 4.72 4.68
N ALA A 65 7.83 4.83 3.44
CA ALA A 65 6.86 5.86 3.05
C ALA A 65 5.57 5.74 3.86
N SER A 66 5.07 4.52 4.09
CA SER A 66 3.89 4.29 4.93
C SER A 66 4.10 4.71 6.39
N LEU A 67 5.25 4.35 6.98
CA LEU A 67 5.61 4.71 8.35
C LEU A 67 5.80 6.22 8.51
N LEU A 68 6.45 6.86 7.54
CA LEU A 68 6.67 8.30 7.53
C LEU A 68 5.35 9.06 7.38
N ALA A 69 4.44 8.58 6.52
CA ALA A 69 3.10 9.13 6.41
C ALA A 69 2.39 9.11 7.78
N GLY A 70 2.28 7.95 8.43
CA GLY A 70 1.66 7.87 9.77
C GLY A 70 2.35 8.75 10.81
N THR A 71 3.68 8.80 10.80
CA THR A 71 4.45 9.66 11.73
C THR A 71 4.16 11.15 11.50
N THR A 72 4.02 11.59 10.25
CA THR A 72 3.78 13.00 9.92
C THR A 72 2.32 13.40 10.10
N THR A 73 1.38 12.49 9.83
CA THR A 73 -0.04 12.77 9.90
C THR A 73 -0.62 12.55 11.29
N ASN A 74 -0.06 11.63 12.07
CA ASN A 74 -0.59 11.22 13.37
C ASN A 74 0.51 10.92 14.42
N PRO A 75 1.47 11.82 14.67
CA PRO A 75 2.64 11.55 15.54
C PRO A 75 2.28 11.16 16.98
N PHE A 76 1.12 11.60 17.49
CA PHE A 76 0.70 11.40 18.88
C PHE A 76 -0.63 10.64 19.03
N GLY A 77 -1.14 10.05 17.94
CA GLY A 77 -2.41 9.31 17.97
C GLY A 77 -3.66 10.19 18.12
N ASN A 78 -3.57 11.48 17.83
CA ASN A 78 -4.68 12.44 17.88
C ASN A 78 -4.75 13.36 16.63
N GLY A 79 -4.03 13.00 15.57
CA GLY A 79 -3.96 13.75 14.32
C GLY A 79 -4.89 13.18 13.26
N TYR A 80 -4.34 12.99 12.06
CA TYR A 80 -5.07 12.54 10.88
C TYR A 80 -5.02 11.02 10.70
N PHE A 81 -6.17 10.36 10.86
CA PHE A 81 -6.38 8.92 10.72
C PHE A 81 -7.83 8.60 10.31
N GLN A 82 -8.06 7.38 9.84
CA GLN A 82 -9.39 6.83 9.55
C GLN A 82 -9.85 5.90 10.69
N GLY A 83 -11.14 5.95 11.05
CA GLY A 83 -11.73 5.10 12.08
C GLY A 83 -11.70 5.71 13.49
N PRO A 84 -12.03 4.94 14.54
CA PRO A 84 -12.05 5.44 15.91
C PRO A 84 -10.64 5.52 16.51
N LYS A 85 -10.43 6.41 17.48
CA LYS A 85 -9.11 6.71 18.06
C LYS A 85 -8.43 5.51 18.75
N ASP A 86 -9.21 4.57 19.26
CA ASP A 86 -8.73 3.33 19.90
C ASP A 86 -8.31 2.25 18.89
N ALA A 87 -8.66 2.42 17.61
CA ALA A 87 -8.24 1.55 16.50
C ALA A 87 -8.03 2.36 15.19
N PRO A 88 -7.06 3.30 15.16
CA PRO A 88 -6.86 4.17 14.03
C PRO A 88 -6.19 3.43 12.86
N LEU A 89 -6.65 3.71 11.65
CA LEU A 89 -5.94 3.42 10.42
C LEU A 89 -5.21 4.68 9.96
N GLU A 90 -3.87 4.61 9.94
CA GLU A 90 -3.00 5.68 9.50
C GLU A 90 -3.20 6.01 8.01
N ALA A 91 -2.81 7.23 7.61
CA ALA A 91 -3.08 7.76 6.26
C ALA A 91 -2.75 6.79 5.11
N ALA A 92 -1.59 6.12 5.17
CA ALA A 92 -1.20 5.14 4.16
C ALA A 92 -1.84 3.76 4.37
N SER A 93 -2.02 3.31 5.63
CA SER A 93 -2.56 1.97 5.91
C SER A 93 -4.07 1.86 5.69
N ALA A 94 -4.77 2.99 5.63
CA ALA A 94 -6.14 3.10 5.14
C ALA A 94 -6.27 2.82 3.62
N CYS A 95 -5.15 2.82 2.87
CA CYS A 95 -5.11 2.64 1.42
C CYS A 95 -4.27 1.43 0.98
N PRO A 96 -4.54 0.22 1.50
CA PRO A 96 -3.69 -0.94 1.26
C PRO A 96 -3.67 -1.33 -0.22
N GLY A 97 -2.47 -1.34 -0.81
CA GLY A 97 -2.28 -1.77 -2.20
C GLY A 97 -2.75 -0.77 -3.27
N VAL A 98 -3.15 0.44 -2.86
CA VAL A 98 -3.53 1.51 -3.79
C VAL A 98 -2.28 2.34 -4.12
N TYR A 99 -1.84 2.26 -5.37
CA TYR A 99 -0.65 2.97 -5.86
C TYR A 99 -0.96 3.88 -7.06
N GLY A 100 -1.98 3.55 -7.86
CA GLY A 100 -2.49 4.38 -8.96
C GLY A 100 -4.01 4.41 -8.99
N LYS A 101 -4.58 5.22 -9.87
CA LYS A 101 -6.03 5.31 -10.07
C LYS A 101 -6.63 3.95 -10.45
N GLY A 102 -7.88 3.74 -10.05
CA GLY A 102 -8.60 2.51 -10.37
C GLY A 102 -8.05 1.26 -9.67
N ALA A 103 -7.22 1.38 -8.64
CA ALA A 103 -6.74 0.23 -7.87
C ALA A 103 -7.89 -0.56 -7.22
N TYR A 104 -7.73 -1.87 -7.12
CA TYR A 104 -8.65 -2.80 -6.45
C TYR A 104 -7.87 -4.04 -5.98
N PRO A 105 -8.43 -4.92 -5.14
CA PRO A 105 -7.66 -6.05 -4.61
C PRO A 105 -6.99 -6.90 -5.71
N GLY A 106 -5.66 -6.90 -5.72
CA GLY A 106 -4.81 -7.60 -6.68
C GLY A 106 -4.45 -6.80 -7.94
N TYR A 107 -4.89 -5.55 -8.07
CA TYR A 107 -4.47 -4.60 -9.09
C TYR A 107 -4.04 -3.28 -8.44
N ALA A 108 -2.78 -2.89 -8.65
CA ALA A 108 -2.17 -1.74 -7.98
C ALA A 108 -2.70 -0.37 -8.45
N GLY A 109 -3.49 -0.36 -9.52
CA GLY A 109 -3.94 0.85 -10.22
C GLY A 109 -3.18 1.11 -11.51
N ASP A 110 -3.59 2.16 -12.20
CA ASP A 110 -2.93 2.68 -13.40
C ASP A 110 -1.57 3.28 -13.01
N LEU A 111 -0.49 2.53 -13.25
CA LEU A 111 0.88 2.94 -12.95
C LEU A 111 1.62 3.37 -14.21
N LEU A 112 2.64 4.21 -14.01
CA LEU A 112 3.61 4.49 -15.06
C LEU A 112 4.49 3.26 -15.27
N VAL A 113 4.89 3.01 -16.51
CA VAL A 113 5.78 1.92 -16.87
C VAL A 113 7.04 2.49 -17.52
N ASP A 114 8.21 2.05 -17.06
CA ASP A 114 9.48 2.33 -17.72
C ASP A 114 9.56 1.51 -19.02
N PRO A 115 9.69 2.13 -20.21
CA PRO A 115 9.66 1.41 -21.47
C PRO A 115 10.92 0.55 -21.71
N THR A 116 12.00 0.80 -20.99
CA THR A 116 13.27 0.08 -21.13
C THR A 116 13.33 -1.12 -20.20
N SER A 117 12.94 -0.96 -18.93
CA SER A 117 13.00 -2.03 -17.92
C SER A 117 11.67 -2.75 -17.70
N GLY A 118 10.55 -2.19 -18.15
CA GLY A 118 9.20 -2.68 -17.83
C GLY A 118 8.75 -2.38 -16.40
N ALA A 119 9.53 -1.60 -15.64
CA ALA A 119 9.25 -1.37 -14.23
C ALA A 119 8.05 -0.45 -13.99
N SER A 120 7.25 -0.77 -12.98
CA SER A 120 6.06 0.00 -12.62
C SER A 120 6.36 0.98 -11.47
N TYR A 121 5.91 2.23 -11.60
CA TYR A 121 6.19 3.29 -10.63
C TYR A 121 5.10 4.36 -10.62
N ASN A 122 5.06 5.16 -9.56
CA ASN A 122 4.17 6.33 -9.44
C ASN A 122 4.89 7.59 -8.92
N ALA A 123 6.18 7.49 -8.61
CA ALA A 123 6.98 8.62 -8.13
C ALA A 123 8.34 8.66 -8.81
N ASN A 124 8.77 9.88 -9.16
CA ASN A 124 10.10 10.17 -9.68
C ASN A 124 10.98 10.67 -8.53
N GLY A 125 12.10 9.99 -8.32
CA GLY A 125 13.14 10.36 -7.36
C GLY A 125 14.28 11.16 -7.98
N ALA A 126 15.22 11.56 -7.13
CA ALA A 126 16.48 12.15 -7.57
C ALA A 126 17.35 11.15 -8.36
N ASN A 127 18.23 11.65 -9.21
CA ASN A 127 19.19 10.87 -9.99
C ASN A 127 18.55 9.78 -10.87
N GLY A 128 17.35 10.05 -11.41
CA GLY A 128 16.63 9.12 -12.29
C GLY A 128 16.01 7.91 -11.59
N ARG A 129 16.09 7.83 -10.25
CA ARG A 129 15.43 6.77 -9.49
C ARG A 129 13.93 6.87 -9.60
N LYS A 130 13.25 5.74 -9.55
CA LYS A 130 11.79 5.63 -9.63
C LYS A 130 11.30 4.86 -8.42
N TYR A 131 10.12 5.18 -7.93
CA TYR A 131 9.59 4.54 -6.72
C TYR A 131 8.13 4.21 -6.87
N LEU A 132 7.73 3.18 -6.13
CA LEU A 132 6.34 2.90 -5.84
C LEU A 132 6.09 3.32 -4.40
N VAL A 133 5.15 4.24 -4.18
CA VAL A 133 4.80 4.75 -2.83
C VAL A 133 3.28 4.69 -2.63
N PRO A 134 2.79 4.43 -1.41
CA PRO A 134 1.37 4.24 -1.16
C PRO A 134 0.57 5.52 -1.45
N ALA A 135 -0.68 5.34 -1.87
CA ALA A 135 -1.67 6.40 -1.76
C ALA A 135 -1.91 6.77 -0.29
N LEU A 136 -2.32 8.00 -0.06
CA LEU A 136 -2.76 8.46 1.26
C LEU A 136 -4.26 8.64 1.24
N PHE A 137 -4.92 8.25 2.33
CA PHE A 137 -6.31 8.64 2.54
C PHE A 137 -6.39 10.17 2.53
N ASP A 138 -7.51 10.69 2.02
CA ASP A 138 -7.87 12.11 2.08
C ASP A 138 -9.21 12.21 2.84
N PRO A 139 -9.25 12.90 4.00
CA PRO A 139 -10.47 12.98 4.80
C PRO A 139 -11.55 13.83 4.12
N SER A 140 -11.17 14.75 3.23
CA SER A 140 -12.08 15.68 2.59
C SER A 140 -12.91 14.98 1.52
N THR A 141 -12.29 14.09 0.75
CA THR A 141 -12.95 13.30 -0.29
C THR A 141 -13.38 11.92 0.18
N GLN A 142 -12.91 11.48 1.36
CA GLN A 142 -13.12 10.13 1.88
C GLN A 142 -12.61 9.04 0.92
N SER A 143 -11.51 9.32 0.21
CA SER A 143 -10.92 8.41 -0.77
C SER A 143 -9.39 8.36 -0.66
N CYS A 144 -8.76 7.39 -1.33
CA CYS A 144 -7.30 7.31 -1.44
C CYS A 144 -6.82 8.19 -2.59
N SER A 145 -5.89 9.10 -2.29
CA SER A 145 -5.26 10.00 -3.25
C SER A 145 -3.91 9.43 -3.71
N THR A 146 -3.78 9.23 -5.02
CA THR A 146 -2.58 8.67 -5.68
C THR A 146 -1.76 9.79 -6.32
N LEU A 147 -0.47 9.52 -6.55
CA LEU A 147 0.41 10.46 -7.27
C LEU A 147 0.15 10.48 -8.78
N VAL A 148 -0.45 9.42 -9.33
CA VAL A 148 -0.77 9.23 -10.76
C VAL A 148 -2.22 8.80 -10.94
#